data_AF-A0A8B2NKB6-F1
#
_entry.id   AF-A0A8B2NKB6-F1
#
_cell.length_a   1.000
_cell.length_b   1.000
_cell.length_c   1.000
_cell.angle_alpha   90.00
_cell.angle_beta   90.00
_cell.angle_gamma   90.00
#
_symmetry.space_group_name_H-M   'P 1'
#
loop_
_entity.id
_entity.type
_entity.pdbx_description
1 polymer ?
#
loop_
_entity_poly.entity_id
_entity_poly.type
_entity_poly.pdbx_seq_one_letter_code
_entity_poly.pdbx_strand_id
1 'polypeptide(L)'
;MYQGMPYFREVNQKRCLTLHPIGGSALLLDPAREAVFALDAQSAFLWCCLDDGLGEDDIVRVFADDFGVSRDEARQTVDGILASLDRLVEAGAPEPAAHSPRPDPARAVAAPDREPSPVAPVRVGLLGTVFDVTFPSSKLRESFLSAMGHLECQADGAGVEARVVEDADGYRVLVDGEVAEQCGEIAEVASQVKAALTHAAINRTDFDACVHAAVVSVGGRGVLLPAGSGSGKSCLALTLAGAGWDCLSDDLALFRLDGPTVQGVPAATCVKAAAWEAMTAIHPALETLPVHRRIDGKVIKYLSVARVDSAPEPVRAIIFPTFEAGAGAELTRLLPEEALGEFLASILAWRARLTASVVDGLIGFIEATPCYRLRYGASEDAVAVFRGLFPTATDEAGR
;
A
#
# COMPACT_ATOMS: atom_id res chain seq x y z
N MET A 1 36.89 12.40 -21.36
CA MET A 1 36.66 11.34 -22.35
C MET A 1 36.22 10.12 -21.55
N TYR A 2 34.91 9.92 -21.48
CA TYR A 2 34.29 8.90 -20.65
C TYR A 2 34.63 7.53 -21.27
N GLN A 3 35.21 6.59 -20.50
CA GLN A 3 35.52 5.24 -20.99
C GLN A 3 34.29 4.30 -20.96
N GLY A 4 33.08 4.82 -20.69
CA GLY A 4 31.90 4.05 -20.26
C GLY A 4 31.03 3.41 -21.35
N MET A 5 31.11 3.79 -22.62
CA MET A 5 30.22 3.22 -23.66
C MET A 5 30.35 1.71 -23.90
N PRO A 6 31.57 1.12 -23.96
CA PRO A 6 31.74 -0.33 -24.04
C PRO A 6 31.21 -1.03 -22.79
N TYR A 7 31.36 -0.39 -21.62
CA TYR A 7 30.91 -0.90 -20.33
C TYR A 7 29.38 -0.92 -20.23
N PHE A 8 28.70 0.13 -20.67
CA PHE A 8 27.24 0.21 -20.65
C PHE A 8 26.58 -0.89 -21.49
N ARG A 9 27.06 -1.13 -22.72
CA ARG A 9 26.55 -2.23 -23.57
C ARG A 9 26.84 -3.61 -22.99
N GLU A 10 28.03 -3.80 -22.45
CA GLU A 10 28.40 -5.07 -21.83
C GLU A 10 27.58 -5.35 -20.57
N VAL A 11 27.28 -4.33 -19.77
CA VAL A 11 26.43 -4.46 -18.57
C VAL A 11 24.95 -4.63 -18.95
N ASN A 12 24.46 -3.90 -19.95
CA ASN A 12 23.08 -4.06 -20.45
C ASN A 12 22.86 -5.49 -20.99
N GLN A 13 23.80 -6.00 -21.80
CA GLN A 13 23.75 -7.39 -22.30
C GLN A 13 23.86 -8.43 -21.17
N LYS A 14 24.66 -8.19 -20.14
CA LYS A 14 24.79 -9.12 -19.00
C LYS A 14 23.57 -9.10 -18.08
N ARG A 15 22.90 -7.95 -17.91
CA ARG A 15 21.77 -7.79 -16.97
C ARG A 15 20.40 -7.86 -17.62
N CYS A 16 20.32 -7.85 -18.95
CA CYS A 16 19.07 -7.89 -19.70
C CYS A 16 18.12 -6.77 -19.27
N LEU A 17 18.62 -5.53 -19.14
CA LEU A 17 17.78 -4.40 -18.74
C LEU A 17 16.79 -4.08 -19.86
N THR A 18 15.53 -3.83 -19.51
CA THR A 18 14.49 -3.52 -20.50
C THR A 18 13.86 -2.16 -20.20
N LEU A 19 13.69 -1.36 -21.24
CA LEU A 19 13.05 -0.05 -21.17
C LEU A 19 11.57 -0.18 -21.49
N HIS A 20 10.72 0.41 -20.64
CA HIS A 20 9.28 0.36 -20.74
C HIS A 20 8.71 1.79 -20.76
N PRO A 21 8.33 2.32 -21.94
CA PRO A 21 7.85 3.69 -22.08
C PRO A 21 6.51 3.94 -21.37
N ILE A 22 6.34 5.15 -20.82
CA ILE A 22 5.05 5.65 -20.31
C ILE A 22 5.00 7.17 -20.44
N GLY A 23 4.00 7.69 -21.17
CA GLY A 23 3.89 9.12 -21.44
C GLY A 23 5.18 9.68 -22.08
N GLY A 24 5.74 10.73 -21.49
CA GLY A 24 7.04 11.30 -21.90
C GLY A 24 8.27 10.67 -21.22
N SER A 25 8.09 9.64 -20.41
CA SER A 25 9.11 9.03 -19.55
C SER A 25 9.24 7.53 -19.81
N ALA A 26 10.06 6.84 -19.02
CA ALA A 26 10.16 5.39 -19.09
C ALA A 26 10.50 4.78 -17.73
N LEU A 27 10.17 3.51 -17.58
CA LEU A 27 10.70 2.65 -16.53
C LEU A 27 11.83 1.79 -17.08
N LEU A 28 12.91 1.67 -16.32
CA LEU A 28 13.99 0.72 -16.58
C LEU A 28 13.86 -0.45 -15.62
N LEU A 29 13.65 -1.65 -16.16
CA LEU A 29 13.59 -2.89 -15.39
C LEU A 29 14.98 -3.53 -15.30
N ASP A 30 15.42 -3.83 -14.08
CA ASP A 30 16.53 -4.75 -13.81
C ASP A 30 15.96 -6.10 -13.33
N PRO A 31 15.79 -7.09 -14.23
CA PRO A 31 15.16 -8.35 -13.88
C PRO A 31 16.04 -9.20 -12.95
N ALA A 32 17.36 -8.98 -12.93
CA ALA A 32 18.26 -9.70 -12.03
C ALA A 32 18.12 -9.23 -10.58
N ARG A 33 17.72 -7.97 -10.38
CA ARG A 33 17.46 -7.36 -9.07
C ARG A 33 15.98 -7.33 -8.68
N GLU A 34 15.09 -7.73 -9.60
CA GLU A 34 13.64 -7.50 -9.49
C GLU A 34 13.35 -6.03 -9.07
N ALA A 35 13.99 -5.08 -9.76
CA ALA A 35 13.92 -3.66 -9.44
C ALA A 35 13.54 -2.83 -10.66
N VAL A 36 12.85 -1.72 -10.42
CA VAL A 36 12.40 -0.78 -11.46
C VAL A 36 12.88 0.62 -11.11
N PHE A 37 13.39 1.34 -12.10
CA PHE A 37 13.87 2.71 -11.95
C PHE A 37 13.08 3.63 -12.88
N ALA A 38 12.60 4.75 -12.36
CA ALA A 38 11.97 5.78 -13.18
C ALA A 38 13.04 6.62 -13.90
N LEU A 39 12.88 6.78 -15.22
CA LEU A 39 13.70 7.63 -16.07
C LEU A 39 12.84 8.79 -16.57
N ASP A 40 13.35 10.02 -16.42
CA ASP A 40 12.75 11.18 -17.06
C ASP A 40 12.94 11.14 -18.59
N ALA A 41 12.33 12.08 -19.30
CA ALA A 41 12.37 12.14 -20.76
C ALA A 41 13.80 12.17 -21.33
N GLN A 42 14.68 12.94 -20.70
CA GLN A 42 16.07 13.10 -21.12
C GLN A 42 16.90 11.83 -20.90
N SER A 43 16.69 11.17 -19.75
CA SER A 43 17.36 9.92 -19.40
C SER A 43 16.88 8.75 -20.26
N ALA A 44 15.58 8.69 -20.54
CA ALA A 44 15.01 7.69 -21.45
C ALA A 44 15.50 7.90 -22.89
N PHE A 45 15.54 9.15 -23.37
CA PHE A 45 16.12 9.48 -24.68
C PHE A 45 17.57 9.02 -24.79
N LEU A 46 18.38 9.35 -23.76
CA LEU A 46 19.78 8.96 -23.73
C LEU A 46 19.94 7.44 -23.73
N TRP A 47 19.12 6.73 -22.96
CA TRP A 47 19.08 5.27 -22.94
C TRP A 47 18.86 4.70 -24.35
N CYS A 48 17.84 5.19 -25.07
CA CYS A 48 17.55 4.73 -26.43
C CYS A 48 18.74 4.94 -27.37
N CYS A 49 19.39 6.12 -27.33
CA CYS A 49 20.56 6.38 -28.17
C CYS A 49 21.74 5.44 -27.86
N LEU A 50 21.96 5.09 -26.59
CA LEU A 50 22.99 4.15 -26.18
C LEU A 50 22.69 2.71 -26.65
N ASP A 51 21.43 2.31 -26.57
CA ASP A 51 20.96 1.00 -27.04
C ASP A 51 21.15 0.88 -28.56
N ASP A 52 20.71 1.90 -29.30
CA ASP A 52 20.91 2.03 -30.75
C ASP A 52 22.39 2.13 -31.17
N GLY A 53 23.29 2.48 -30.24
CA GLY A 53 24.73 2.48 -30.45
C GLY A 53 25.32 3.75 -31.02
N LEU A 54 24.63 4.87 -30.83
CA LEU A 54 25.19 6.17 -31.17
C LEU A 54 26.45 6.43 -30.32
N GLY A 55 27.45 7.09 -30.91
CA GLY A 55 28.61 7.57 -30.15
C GLY A 55 28.30 8.83 -29.36
N GLU A 56 29.06 9.11 -28.29
CA GLU A 56 28.83 10.23 -27.37
C GLU A 56 28.68 11.60 -28.07
N ASP A 57 29.50 11.86 -29.09
CA ASP A 57 29.41 13.10 -29.88
C ASP A 57 28.12 13.20 -30.72
N ASP A 58 27.65 12.07 -31.25
CA ASP A 58 26.38 12.01 -31.97
C ASP A 58 25.21 12.16 -31.00
N ILE A 59 25.27 11.51 -29.83
CA ILE A 59 24.27 11.67 -28.77
C ILE A 59 24.12 13.12 -28.37
N VAL A 60 25.23 13.82 -28.07
CA VAL A 60 25.18 15.24 -27.68
C VAL A 60 24.63 16.10 -28.80
N ARG A 61 24.95 15.80 -30.07
CA ARG A 61 24.38 16.52 -31.22
C ARG A 61 22.87 16.32 -31.29
N VAL A 62 22.39 15.07 -31.27
CA VAL A 62 20.96 14.78 -31.38
C VAL A 62 20.20 15.32 -30.16
N PHE A 63 20.78 15.22 -28.95
CA PHE A 63 20.19 15.78 -27.73
C PHE A 63 20.03 17.31 -27.83
N ALA A 64 21.06 18.02 -28.31
CA ALA A 64 20.99 19.47 -28.50
C ALA A 64 19.88 19.86 -29.47
N ASP A 65 19.74 19.10 -30.57
CA ASP A 65 18.72 19.34 -31.60
C ASP A 65 17.30 19.04 -31.08
N ASP A 66 17.09 17.94 -30.36
CA ASP A 66 15.77 17.48 -29.92
C ASP A 66 15.22 18.29 -28.72
N PHE A 67 16.10 18.67 -27.79
CA PHE A 67 15.73 19.48 -26.61
C PHE A 67 15.92 20.99 -26.82
N GLY A 68 16.43 21.42 -27.97
CA GLY A 68 16.59 22.84 -28.32
C GLY A 68 17.59 23.60 -27.45
N VAL A 69 18.67 22.93 -27.01
CA VAL A 69 19.71 23.49 -26.14
C VAL A 69 21.05 23.66 -26.87
N SER A 70 21.97 24.43 -26.31
CA SER A 70 23.32 24.53 -26.90
C SER A 70 24.09 23.21 -26.78
N ARG A 71 25.08 23.00 -27.65
CA ARG A 71 25.93 21.78 -27.58
C ARG A 71 26.69 21.65 -26.25
N ASP A 72 27.09 22.77 -25.65
CA ASP A 72 27.81 22.76 -24.38
C ASP A 72 26.87 22.36 -23.23
N GLU A 73 25.64 22.89 -23.21
CA GLU A 73 24.60 22.49 -22.25
C GLU A 73 24.18 21.01 -22.44
N ALA A 74 24.01 20.57 -23.68
CA ALA A 74 23.71 19.18 -24.01
C ALA A 74 24.81 18.25 -23.49
N ARG A 75 26.09 18.60 -23.70
CA ARG A 75 27.22 17.81 -23.21
C ARG A 75 27.22 17.70 -21.70
N GLN A 76 27.07 18.82 -20.99
CA GLN A 76 27.02 18.82 -19.53
C GLN A 76 25.88 17.96 -18.99
N THR A 77 24.71 18.01 -19.65
CA THR A 77 23.52 17.24 -19.26
C THR A 77 23.74 15.75 -19.52
N VAL A 78 24.18 15.38 -20.73
CA VAL A 78 24.48 13.99 -21.10
C VAL A 78 25.52 13.38 -20.15
N ASP A 79 26.61 14.09 -19.85
CA ASP A 79 27.63 13.62 -18.91
C ASP A 79 27.05 13.36 -17.51
N GLY A 80 26.16 14.23 -17.04
CA GLY A 80 25.48 14.08 -15.76
C GLY A 80 24.53 12.88 -15.70
N ILE A 81 23.79 12.64 -16.79
CA ILE A 81 22.88 11.48 -16.89
C ILE A 81 23.69 10.19 -17.00
N LEU A 82 24.74 10.14 -17.83
CA LEU A 82 25.63 8.97 -17.94
C LEU A 82 26.23 8.60 -16.58
N ALA A 83 26.73 9.58 -15.83
CA ALA A 83 27.25 9.34 -14.48
C ALA A 83 26.18 8.86 -13.48
N SER A 84 24.92 9.20 -13.70
CA SER A 84 23.81 8.75 -12.86
C SER A 84 23.35 7.34 -13.24
N LEU A 85 23.29 7.02 -14.54
CA LEU A 85 23.03 5.67 -15.05
C LEU A 85 24.14 4.70 -14.63
N ASP A 86 25.40 5.09 -14.74
CA ASP A 86 26.52 4.27 -14.27
C ASP A 86 26.41 4.01 -12.77
N ARG A 87 26.02 5.00 -11.96
CA ARG A 87 25.76 4.77 -10.53
C ARG A 87 24.57 3.87 -10.27
N LEU A 88 23.48 3.96 -11.04
CA LEU A 88 22.33 3.05 -10.90
C LEU A 88 22.71 1.60 -11.23
N VAL A 89 23.57 1.44 -12.24
CA VAL A 89 24.09 0.16 -12.68
C VAL A 89 25.14 -0.39 -11.71
N GLU A 90 26.08 0.43 -11.24
CA GLU A 90 27.19 0.07 -10.35
C GLU A 90 26.78 -0.09 -8.90
N ALA A 91 25.90 0.76 -8.38
CA ALA A 91 25.32 0.57 -7.06
C ALA A 91 24.65 -0.81 -7.08
N GLY A 92 25.25 -1.77 -6.38
CA GLY A 92 24.52 -2.93 -5.87
C GLY A 92 23.22 -2.42 -5.30
N ALA A 93 22.10 -3.05 -5.66
CA ALA A 93 20.76 -2.55 -5.41
C ALA A 93 20.65 -1.89 -4.01
N PRO A 94 19.96 -0.75 -3.85
CA PRO A 94 19.33 -0.51 -2.55
C PRO A 94 18.53 -1.77 -2.20
N GLU A 95 18.56 -2.18 -0.93
CA GLU A 95 17.81 -3.37 -0.50
C GLU A 95 16.40 -3.32 -1.10
N PRO A 96 15.91 -4.44 -1.69
CA PRO A 96 14.55 -4.49 -2.19
C PRO A 96 13.63 -3.93 -1.11
N ALA A 97 12.61 -3.15 -1.50
CA ALA A 97 11.56 -2.69 -0.59
C ALA A 97 11.22 -3.86 0.32
N ALA A 98 11.51 -3.68 1.62
CA ALA A 98 11.84 -4.78 2.51
C ALA A 98 10.97 -6.00 2.24
N HIS A 99 11.58 -7.12 1.83
CA HIS A 99 11.08 -8.37 2.35
C HIS A 99 11.08 -8.15 3.85
N SER A 100 9.90 -7.94 4.45
CA SER A 100 9.79 -7.94 5.89
C SER A 100 10.48 -9.22 6.30
N PRO A 101 11.65 -9.13 6.96
CA PRO A 101 12.31 -10.33 7.42
C PRO A 101 11.25 -11.00 8.28
N ARG A 102 11.01 -12.30 8.05
CA ARG A 102 10.41 -13.08 9.14
C ARG A 102 11.26 -12.75 10.37
N PRO A 103 10.66 -12.32 11.50
CA PRO A 103 11.42 -12.26 12.73
C PRO A 103 12.15 -13.59 12.89
N ASP A 104 13.44 -13.53 13.21
CA ASP A 104 14.33 -14.67 13.32
C ASP A 104 13.64 -15.80 14.15
N PRO A 105 13.23 -16.92 13.54
CA PRO A 105 12.47 -17.95 14.24
C PRO A 105 13.46 -18.84 14.99
N ALA A 106 14.01 -18.35 16.10
CA ALA A 106 14.87 -19.18 16.92
C ALA A 106 15.01 -18.69 18.37
N ARG A 107 13.90 -18.71 19.10
CA ARG A 107 13.98 -19.24 20.46
C ARG A 107 12.91 -20.30 20.60
N ALA A 108 13.33 -21.54 20.85
CA ALA A 108 12.43 -22.62 21.17
C ALA A 108 11.41 -22.13 22.21
N VAL A 109 10.13 -22.25 21.89
CA VAL A 109 9.03 -21.90 22.78
C VAL A 109 9.18 -22.78 24.01
N ALA A 110 9.61 -22.19 25.13
CA ALA A 110 9.43 -22.83 26.41
C ALA A 110 7.94 -23.04 26.60
N ALA A 111 7.54 -24.23 27.05
CA ALA A 111 6.14 -24.53 27.36
C ALA A 111 5.59 -23.41 28.26
N PRO A 112 4.36 -22.92 28.00
CA PRO A 112 3.81 -21.82 28.78
C PRO A 112 3.77 -22.20 30.26
N ASP A 113 4.19 -21.28 31.14
CA ASP A 113 4.21 -21.50 32.60
C ASP A 113 2.80 -21.69 33.19
N ARG A 114 1.75 -21.37 32.42
CA ARG A 114 0.34 -21.57 32.77
C ARG A 114 -0.45 -22.06 31.57
N GLU A 115 -1.11 -23.20 31.71
CA GLU A 115 -2.24 -23.52 30.84
C GLU A 115 -3.34 -22.48 31.08
N PRO A 116 -3.82 -21.78 30.03
CA PRO A 116 -4.85 -20.77 30.19
C PRO A 116 -6.12 -21.42 30.75
N SER A 117 -6.80 -20.73 31.67
CA SER A 117 -8.17 -21.11 32.04
C SER A 117 -9.04 -21.09 30.78
N PRO A 118 -10.00 -22.03 30.62
CA PRO A 118 -10.73 -22.19 29.36
C PRO A 118 -11.62 -20.97 29.12
N VAL A 119 -11.11 -20.01 28.37
CA VAL A 119 -11.90 -18.96 27.73
C VAL A 119 -12.37 -19.51 26.39
N ALA A 120 -13.66 -19.41 26.11
CA ALA A 120 -14.20 -19.85 24.83
C ALA A 120 -13.47 -19.14 23.67
N PRO A 121 -13.01 -19.88 22.64
CA PRO A 121 -12.35 -19.29 21.49
C PRO A 121 -13.28 -18.29 20.78
N VAL A 122 -12.69 -17.30 20.13
CA VAL A 122 -13.41 -16.39 19.23
C VAL A 122 -13.08 -16.78 17.80
N ARG A 123 -14.11 -17.00 16.99
CA ARG A 123 -13.96 -17.34 15.58
C ARG A 123 -14.18 -16.09 14.72
N VAL A 124 -13.17 -15.72 13.94
CA VAL A 124 -13.21 -14.55 13.07
C VAL A 124 -12.82 -14.87 11.63
N GLY A 125 -13.41 -14.17 10.66
CA GLY A 125 -13.09 -14.29 9.24
C GLY A 125 -12.38 -13.04 8.72
N LEU A 126 -11.28 -13.23 7.97
CA LEU A 126 -10.58 -12.14 7.30
C LEU A 126 -10.00 -12.61 5.97
N LEU A 127 -10.39 -11.96 4.87
CA LEU A 127 -9.97 -12.30 3.50
C LEU A 127 -10.20 -13.79 3.16
N GLY A 128 -11.35 -14.34 3.58
CA GLY A 128 -11.68 -15.76 3.42
C GLY A 128 -10.93 -16.73 4.33
N THR A 129 -9.96 -16.25 5.12
CA THR A 129 -9.29 -17.06 6.15
C THR A 129 -10.11 -17.02 7.45
N VAL A 130 -10.44 -18.18 7.99
CA VAL A 130 -11.10 -18.32 9.30
C VAL A 130 -10.04 -18.59 10.36
N PHE A 131 -10.08 -17.84 11.46
CA PHE A 131 -9.17 -18.00 12.60
C PHE A 131 -9.95 -18.40 13.85
N ASP A 132 -9.39 -19.37 14.58
CA ASP A 132 -9.84 -19.73 15.92
C ASP A 132 -8.88 -19.10 16.94
N VAL A 133 -9.31 -18.00 17.54
CA VAL A 133 -8.46 -17.17 18.42
C VAL A 133 -8.70 -17.51 19.89
N THR A 134 -7.64 -17.90 20.59
CA THR A 134 -7.67 -18.26 22.00
C THR A 134 -6.89 -17.27 22.87
N PHE A 135 -7.38 -17.04 24.09
CA PHE A 135 -6.84 -16.02 25.01
C PHE A 135 -6.65 -16.60 26.41
N PRO A 136 -5.65 -16.12 27.18
CA PRO A 136 -5.41 -16.60 28.53
C PRO A 136 -6.35 -15.98 29.59
N SER A 137 -7.10 -14.94 29.23
CA SER A 137 -8.09 -14.31 30.12
C SER A 137 -9.28 -13.71 29.36
N SER A 138 -10.42 -13.57 30.03
CA SER A 138 -11.61 -12.91 29.48
C SER A 138 -11.36 -11.45 29.13
N LYS A 139 -10.52 -10.75 29.93
CA LYS A 139 -10.14 -9.36 29.69
C LYS A 139 -9.44 -9.17 28.33
N LEU A 140 -8.53 -10.08 27.98
CA LEU A 140 -7.86 -10.05 26.68
C LEU A 140 -8.82 -10.36 25.53
N ARG A 141 -9.71 -11.33 25.72
CA ARG A 141 -10.79 -11.64 24.77
C ARG A 141 -11.70 -10.43 24.53
N GLU A 142 -12.12 -9.73 25.57
CA GLU A 142 -12.95 -8.52 25.46
C GLU A 142 -12.20 -7.38 24.76
N SER A 143 -10.92 -7.18 25.07
CA SER A 143 -10.07 -6.20 24.38
C SER A 143 -9.88 -6.52 22.90
N PHE A 144 -9.78 -7.80 22.54
CA PHE A 144 -9.76 -8.22 21.14
C PHE A 144 -11.10 -7.97 20.45
N LEU A 145 -12.22 -8.35 21.07
CA LEU A 145 -13.56 -8.16 20.51
C LEU A 145 -13.90 -6.69 20.30
N SER A 146 -13.43 -5.77 21.14
CA SER A 146 -13.63 -4.34 20.89
C SER A 146 -12.86 -3.82 19.67
N ALA A 147 -11.80 -4.52 19.25
CA ALA A 147 -10.98 -4.15 18.10
C ALA A 147 -11.38 -4.87 16.80
N MET A 148 -11.80 -6.13 16.90
CA MET A 148 -11.95 -7.05 15.77
C MET A 148 -13.27 -7.84 15.81
N GLY A 149 -14.19 -7.51 16.73
CA GLY A 149 -15.47 -8.22 16.88
C GLY A 149 -16.38 -8.12 15.67
N HIS A 150 -16.21 -7.10 14.82
CA HIS A 150 -16.94 -7.00 13.55
C HIS A 150 -16.59 -8.11 12.55
N LEU A 151 -15.49 -8.84 12.78
CA LEU A 151 -15.06 -9.98 11.97
C LEU A 151 -15.57 -11.33 12.51
N GLU A 152 -16.31 -11.35 13.63
CA GLU A 152 -16.88 -12.59 14.16
C GLU A 152 -17.74 -13.28 13.09
N CYS A 153 -17.53 -14.58 12.90
CA CYS A 153 -18.21 -15.33 11.86
C CYS A 153 -18.65 -16.72 12.35
N GLN A 154 -19.64 -17.28 11.66
CA GLN A 154 -20.09 -18.65 11.83
C GLN A 154 -19.68 -19.43 10.58
N ALA A 155 -18.42 -19.89 10.56
CA ALA A 155 -17.89 -20.69 9.48
C ALA A 155 -17.71 -22.16 9.91
N ASP A 156 -18.02 -23.06 8.99
CA ASP A 156 -17.81 -24.50 9.16
C ASP A 156 -16.33 -24.87 8.94
N GLY A 157 -15.90 -25.97 9.57
CA GLY A 157 -14.54 -26.50 9.43
C GLY A 157 -13.54 -26.02 10.48
N ALA A 158 -12.28 -26.42 10.28
CA ALA A 158 -11.16 -26.03 11.14
C ALA A 158 -10.61 -24.68 10.69
N GLY A 159 -10.50 -23.72 11.63
CA GLY A 159 -9.82 -22.46 11.39
C GLY A 159 -8.30 -22.60 11.54
N VAL A 160 -7.59 -21.57 11.08
CA VAL A 160 -6.18 -21.34 11.42
C VAL A 160 -6.09 -21.06 12.92
N GLU A 161 -5.20 -21.75 13.61
CA GLU A 161 -5.04 -21.54 15.05
C GLU A 161 -4.30 -20.23 15.31
N ALA A 162 -4.91 -19.37 16.12
CA ALA A 162 -4.26 -18.19 16.68
C ALA A 162 -4.35 -18.21 18.21
N ARG A 163 -3.22 -18.05 18.89
CA ARG A 163 -3.16 -18.17 20.35
C ARG A 163 -2.41 -16.99 20.95
N VAL A 164 -3.04 -16.31 21.89
CA VAL A 164 -2.34 -15.37 22.76
C VAL A 164 -1.82 -16.15 23.96
N VAL A 165 -0.54 -16.00 24.25
CA VAL A 165 0.09 -16.55 25.46
C VAL A 165 0.69 -15.42 26.29
N GLU A 166 0.70 -15.61 27.60
CA GLU A 166 1.29 -14.70 28.58
C GLU A 166 2.45 -15.42 29.27
N ASP A 167 3.56 -14.72 29.42
CA ASP A 167 4.76 -15.20 30.12
C ASP A 167 5.38 -14.06 30.95
N ALA A 168 6.55 -14.30 31.55
CA ALA A 168 7.23 -13.33 32.40
C ALA A 168 7.69 -12.06 31.64
N ASP A 169 7.89 -12.14 30.32
CA ASP A 169 8.39 -11.06 29.46
C ASP A 169 7.24 -10.30 28.76
N GLY A 170 6.00 -10.75 28.88
CA GLY A 170 4.80 -10.07 28.38
C GLY A 170 3.83 -11.02 27.67
N TYR A 171 3.45 -10.66 26.44
CA TYR A 171 2.47 -11.38 25.63
C TYR A 171 3.04 -11.71 24.25
N ARG A 172 2.76 -12.92 23.79
CA ARG A 172 3.07 -13.36 22.42
C ARG A 172 1.80 -13.81 21.71
N VAL A 173 1.72 -13.49 20.42
CA VAL A 173 0.65 -13.96 19.53
C VAL A 173 1.26 -15.00 18.60
N LEU A 174 0.76 -16.23 18.72
CA LEU A 174 1.16 -17.33 17.87
C LEU A 174 0.12 -17.55 16.78
N VAL A 175 0.56 -17.82 15.56
CA VAL A 175 -0.29 -18.24 14.44
C VAL A 175 0.31 -19.51 13.85
N ASP A 176 -0.48 -20.58 13.76
CA ASP A 176 -0.01 -21.93 13.39
C ASP A 176 1.21 -22.41 14.22
N GLY A 177 1.21 -22.07 15.51
CA GLY A 177 2.27 -22.47 16.46
C GLY A 177 3.56 -21.65 16.39
N GLU A 178 3.68 -20.72 15.44
CA GLU A 178 4.84 -19.82 15.31
C GLU A 178 4.55 -18.45 15.90
N VAL A 179 5.53 -17.83 16.55
CA VAL A 179 5.39 -16.46 17.10
C VAL A 179 5.31 -15.47 15.94
N ALA A 180 4.14 -14.86 15.76
CA ALA A 180 3.89 -13.86 14.74
C ALA A 180 4.18 -12.44 15.26
N GLU A 181 3.78 -12.14 16.49
CA GLU A 181 3.88 -10.81 17.10
C GLU A 181 4.13 -10.92 18.62
N GLN A 182 4.70 -9.89 19.22
CA GLN A 182 4.93 -9.83 20.68
C GLN A 182 4.77 -8.41 21.23
N CYS A 183 4.44 -8.27 22.52
CA CYS A 183 4.34 -6.99 23.23
C CYS A 183 4.53 -7.15 24.74
N GLY A 184 4.86 -6.05 25.42
CA GLY A 184 5.13 -6.05 26.86
C GLY A 184 3.90 -5.72 27.69
N GLU A 185 2.97 -4.91 27.18
CA GLU A 185 1.81 -4.44 27.94
C GLU A 185 0.49 -5.05 27.45
N ILE A 186 -0.42 -5.34 28.38
CA ILE A 186 -1.77 -5.83 28.07
C ILE A 186 -2.54 -4.90 27.12
N ALA A 187 -2.27 -3.59 27.19
CA ALA A 187 -2.93 -2.58 26.37
C ALA A 187 -2.55 -2.67 24.87
N GLU A 188 -1.44 -3.34 24.56
CA GLU A 188 -0.88 -3.51 23.21
C GLU A 188 -1.37 -4.79 22.53
N VAL A 189 -1.89 -5.75 23.29
CA VAL A 189 -2.25 -7.10 22.81
C VAL A 189 -3.27 -7.04 21.67
N ALA A 190 -4.30 -6.21 21.77
CA ALA A 190 -5.30 -6.08 20.70
C ALA A 190 -4.68 -5.63 19.36
N SER A 191 -3.69 -4.72 19.42
CA SER A 191 -2.95 -4.27 18.24
C SER A 191 -2.10 -5.38 17.64
N GLN A 192 -1.39 -6.14 18.49
CA GLN A 192 -0.55 -7.24 18.04
C GLN A 192 -1.36 -8.40 17.47
N VAL A 193 -2.49 -8.75 18.08
CA VAL A 193 -3.39 -9.77 17.52
C VAL A 193 -3.94 -9.32 16.17
N LYS A 194 -4.39 -8.06 16.05
CA LYS A 194 -4.84 -7.50 14.76
C LYS A 194 -3.74 -7.61 13.69
N ALA A 195 -2.50 -7.21 14.01
CA ALA A 195 -1.37 -7.29 13.08
C ALA A 195 -1.10 -8.74 12.65
N ALA A 196 -1.00 -9.66 13.62
CA ALA A 196 -0.76 -11.08 13.36
C ALA A 196 -1.83 -11.70 12.44
N LEU A 197 -3.12 -11.51 12.75
CA LEU A 197 -4.21 -12.05 11.94
C LEU A 197 -4.25 -11.40 10.55
N THR A 198 -4.01 -10.10 10.45
CA THR A 198 -3.98 -9.37 9.16
C THR A 198 -2.86 -9.89 8.27
N HIS A 199 -1.63 -9.99 8.79
CA HIS A 199 -0.49 -10.52 8.05
C HIS A 199 -0.71 -11.98 7.65
N ALA A 200 -1.25 -12.80 8.56
CA ALA A 200 -1.55 -14.20 8.27
C ALA A 200 -2.61 -14.35 7.16
N ALA A 201 -3.68 -13.55 7.18
CA ALA A 201 -4.72 -13.56 6.16
C ALA A 201 -4.18 -13.10 4.79
N ILE A 202 -3.43 -12.00 4.76
CA ILE A 202 -2.81 -11.49 3.53
C ILE A 202 -1.87 -12.56 2.94
N ASN A 203 -1.03 -13.20 3.75
CA ASN A 203 -0.10 -14.22 3.25
C ASN A 203 -0.82 -15.46 2.66
N ARG A 204 -2.08 -15.71 3.04
CA ARG A 204 -2.95 -16.76 2.48
C ARG A 204 -3.86 -16.28 1.34
N THR A 205 -3.87 -14.99 1.07
CA THR A 205 -4.62 -14.39 -0.02
C THR A 205 -3.75 -14.32 -1.27
N ASP A 206 -4.34 -14.55 -2.42
CA ASP A 206 -3.66 -14.44 -3.70
C ASP A 206 -3.79 -13.01 -4.26
N PHE A 207 -2.65 -12.38 -4.53
CA PHE A 207 -2.49 -10.99 -4.95
C PHE A 207 -1.11 -10.79 -5.58
N ASP A 208 -0.95 -9.74 -6.40
CA ASP A 208 0.32 -9.40 -7.04
C ASP A 208 1.09 -8.34 -6.26
N ALA A 209 0.40 -7.32 -5.75
CA ALA A 209 0.97 -6.25 -4.94
C ALA A 209 0.08 -5.88 -3.74
N CYS A 210 0.71 -5.53 -2.61
CA CYS A 210 0.05 -4.92 -1.47
C CYS A 210 0.30 -3.42 -1.48
N VAL A 211 -0.76 -2.63 -1.62
CA VAL A 211 -0.72 -1.18 -1.76
C VAL A 211 -1.18 -0.52 -0.47
N HIS A 212 -0.45 0.51 -0.02
CA HIS A 212 -0.84 1.36 1.10
C HIS A 212 -1.92 2.36 0.68
N ALA A 213 -3.14 1.87 0.56
CA ALA A 213 -4.29 2.63 0.10
C ALA A 213 -5.54 2.28 0.90
N ALA A 214 -6.39 3.29 1.11
CA ALA A 214 -7.77 3.08 1.44
C ALA A 214 -8.51 2.74 0.14
N VAL A 215 -9.60 2.00 0.26
CA VAL A 215 -10.42 1.60 -0.89
C VAL A 215 -11.87 1.88 -0.55
N VAL A 216 -12.55 2.62 -1.43
CA VAL A 216 -14.00 2.82 -1.35
C VAL A 216 -14.65 2.21 -2.59
N SER A 217 -15.79 1.56 -2.43
CA SER A 217 -16.56 0.98 -3.54
C SER A 217 -17.57 1.99 -4.08
N VAL A 218 -17.58 2.13 -5.40
CA VAL A 218 -18.53 2.94 -6.16
C VAL A 218 -19.19 2.05 -7.20
N GLY A 219 -20.43 1.64 -6.94
CA GLY A 219 -21.18 0.77 -7.87
C GLY A 219 -20.49 -0.58 -8.11
N GLY A 220 -19.88 -1.16 -7.08
CA GLY A 220 -19.15 -2.43 -7.18
C GLY A 220 -17.80 -2.32 -7.90
N ARG A 221 -17.22 -1.12 -7.94
CA ARG A 221 -15.87 -0.87 -8.47
C ARG A 221 -15.06 -0.08 -7.46
N GLY A 222 -13.82 -0.50 -7.21
CA GLY A 222 -12.96 0.09 -6.20
C GLY A 222 -12.29 1.40 -6.67
N VAL A 223 -12.34 2.42 -5.84
CA VAL A 223 -11.52 3.63 -5.98
C VAL A 223 -10.39 3.55 -4.95
N LEU A 224 -9.15 3.49 -5.43
CA LEU A 224 -7.98 3.48 -4.56
C LEU A 224 -7.63 4.90 -4.12
N LEU A 225 -7.27 5.04 -2.85
CA LEU A 225 -6.79 6.28 -2.25
C LEU A 225 -5.37 6.10 -1.69
N PRO A 226 -4.34 5.95 -2.55
CA PRO A 226 -2.97 5.74 -2.08
C PRO A 226 -2.43 7.01 -1.46
N ALA A 227 -1.86 6.90 -0.26
CA ALA A 227 -1.18 8.02 0.37
C ALA A 227 -0.24 7.56 1.48
N GLY A 228 0.82 8.33 1.71
CA GLY A 228 1.80 8.06 2.76
C GLY A 228 1.20 8.01 4.17
N SER A 229 1.93 7.39 5.11
CA SER A 229 1.48 7.29 6.50
C SER A 229 1.31 8.69 7.11
N GLY A 230 0.16 8.93 7.75
CA GLY A 230 -0.13 10.21 8.39
C GLY A 230 -0.71 11.30 7.48
N SER A 231 -0.95 11.03 6.20
CA SER A 231 -1.53 11.97 5.23
C SER A 231 -3.02 12.31 5.45
N GLY A 232 -3.68 11.67 6.42
CA GLY A 232 -5.13 11.79 6.64
C GLY A 232 -5.98 10.76 5.88
N LYS A 233 -5.37 9.77 5.19
CA LYS A 233 -6.05 8.70 4.44
C LYS A 233 -7.18 8.01 5.21
N SER A 234 -6.92 7.54 6.43
CA SER A 234 -7.95 6.90 7.26
C SER A 234 -9.08 7.86 7.61
N CYS A 235 -8.78 9.13 7.88
CA CYS A 235 -9.81 10.14 8.12
C CYS A 235 -10.66 10.37 6.86
N LEU A 236 -10.05 10.45 5.67
CA LEU A 236 -10.80 10.57 4.43
C LEU A 236 -11.69 9.35 4.17
N ALA A 237 -11.18 8.13 4.38
CA ALA A 237 -11.96 6.91 4.24
C ALA A 237 -13.16 6.88 5.20
N LEU A 238 -12.97 7.28 6.45
CA LEU A 238 -14.06 7.43 7.43
C LEU A 238 -15.06 8.53 7.02
N THR A 239 -14.58 9.67 6.53
CA THR A 239 -15.44 10.76 6.03
C THR A 239 -16.31 10.27 4.86
N LEU A 240 -15.73 9.56 3.89
CA LEU A 240 -16.47 8.98 2.76
C LEU A 240 -17.46 7.91 3.23
N ALA A 241 -17.08 7.06 4.18
CA ALA A 241 -18.01 6.10 4.79
C ALA A 241 -19.21 6.81 5.45
N GLY A 242 -18.97 7.87 6.21
CA GLY A 242 -20.03 8.68 6.83
C GLY A 242 -20.91 9.43 5.81
N ALA A 243 -20.41 9.64 4.59
CA ALA A 243 -21.15 10.25 3.50
C ALA A 243 -21.90 9.23 2.61
N GLY A 244 -21.84 7.93 2.94
CA GLY A 244 -22.65 6.88 2.32
C GLY A 244 -21.93 5.99 1.30
N TRP A 245 -20.62 6.15 1.10
CA TRP A 245 -19.84 5.20 0.29
C TRP A 245 -19.42 3.98 1.09
N ASP A 246 -19.38 2.83 0.44
CA ASP A 246 -18.88 1.59 1.05
C ASP A 246 -17.35 1.66 1.18
N CYS A 247 -16.85 1.75 2.41
CA CYS A 247 -15.42 1.58 2.66
C CYS A 247 -15.07 0.08 2.64
N LEU A 248 -14.04 -0.32 1.90
CA LEU A 248 -13.53 -1.69 1.85
C LEU A 248 -12.27 -1.84 2.73
N SER A 249 -11.46 -0.79 2.81
CA SER A 249 -10.30 -0.69 3.72
C SER A 249 -9.85 0.75 3.88
N ASP A 250 -9.12 1.05 4.96
CA ASP A 250 -8.51 2.37 5.17
C ASP A 250 -6.98 2.40 5.02
N ASP A 251 -6.34 1.24 4.94
CA ASP A 251 -4.89 1.10 5.12
C ASP A 251 -4.19 0.23 4.07
N LEU A 252 -4.77 -0.93 3.76
CA LEU A 252 -4.19 -1.94 2.89
C LEU A 252 -5.18 -2.34 1.79
N ALA A 253 -4.65 -2.43 0.58
CA ALA A 253 -5.36 -2.86 -0.61
C ALA A 253 -4.55 -3.95 -1.31
N LEU A 254 -5.16 -5.11 -1.52
CA LEU A 254 -4.55 -6.21 -2.26
C LEU A 254 -4.90 -6.06 -3.73
N PHE A 255 -3.90 -5.81 -4.56
CA PHE A 255 -4.04 -5.56 -5.97
C PHE A 255 -3.68 -6.80 -6.79
N ARG A 256 -4.50 -7.09 -7.79
CA ARG A 256 -4.21 -8.06 -8.85
C ARG A 256 -4.11 -7.34 -10.17
N LEU A 257 -3.07 -7.66 -10.93
CA LEU A 257 -2.75 -6.99 -12.18
C LEU A 257 -3.45 -7.63 -13.38
N ASP A 258 -3.53 -8.97 -13.44
CA ASP A 258 -4.31 -9.64 -14.48
C ASP A 258 -5.80 -9.49 -14.19
N GLY A 259 -6.51 -8.79 -15.08
CA GLY A 259 -7.84 -8.25 -14.80
C GLY A 259 -7.81 -7.30 -13.59
N PRO A 260 -7.34 -6.04 -13.75
CA PRO A 260 -7.02 -5.15 -12.64
C PRO A 260 -8.14 -5.02 -11.61
N THR A 261 -7.95 -5.67 -10.47
CA THR A 261 -8.89 -5.68 -9.36
C THR A 261 -8.20 -5.33 -8.05
N VAL A 262 -8.98 -4.81 -7.13
CA VAL A 262 -8.55 -4.48 -5.78
C VAL A 262 -9.47 -5.14 -4.76
N GLN A 263 -8.88 -5.72 -3.74
CA GLN A 263 -9.59 -6.20 -2.55
C GLN A 263 -9.12 -5.40 -1.34
N GLY A 264 -10.06 -4.77 -0.64
CA GLY A 264 -9.76 -4.10 0.63
C GLY A 264 -9.50 -5.12 1.73
N VAL A 265 -8.56 -4.83 2.62
CA VAL A 265 -8.39 -5.57 3.87
C VAL A 265 -9.29 -4.95 4.95
N PRO A 266 -10.39 -5.61 5.38
CA PRO A 266 -11.43 -5.01 6.22
C PRO A 266 -11.07 -5.00 7.73
N ALA A 267 -9.82 -4.68 8.04
CA ALA A 267 -9.37 -4.51 9.42
C ALA A 267 -9.99 -3.23 10.02
N ALA A 268 -10.25 -3.21 11.33
CA ALA A 268 -10.78 -1.99 11.96
C ALA A 268 -9.80 -0.83 11.81
N THR A 269 -10.33 0.34 11.48
CA THR A 269 -9.59 1.58 11.32
C THR A 269 -9.02 2.04 12.67
N CYS A 270 -7.73 2.35 12.68
CA CYS A 270 -7.04 2.84 13.88
C CYS A 270 -7.20 4.36 13.99
N VAL A 271 -8.22 4.84 14.69
CA VAL A 271 -8.43 6.28 14.86
C VAL A 271 -7.53 6.80 15.99
N LYS A 272 -6.54 7.62 15.62
CA LYS A 272 -5.60 8.25 16.57
C LYS A 272 -6.30 9.32 17.39
N ALA A 273 -5.85 9.53 18.63
CA ALA A 273 -6.41 10.52 19.56
C ALA A 273 -6.62 11.92 18.95
N ALA A 274 -5.65 12.38 18.15
CA ALA A 274 -5.73 13.68 17.47
C ALA A 274 -6.90 13.83 16.49
N ALA A 275 -7.50 12.72 16.03
CA ALA A 275 -8.62 12.72 15.11
C ALA A 275 -9.97 12.41 15.80
N TRP A 276 -10.01 12.12 17.09
CA TRP A 276 -11.24 11.67 17.76
C TRP A 276 -12.36 12.71 17.70
N GLU A 277 -12.09 13.98 17.97
CA GLU A 277 -13.11 15.04 17.94
C GLU A 277 -13.72 15.16 16.54
N ALA A 278 -12.88 15.33 15.52
CA ALA A 278 -13.32 15.44 14.13
C ALA A 278 -14.07 14.20 13.65
N MET A 279 -13.59 13.00 14.00
CA MET A 279 -14.23 11.75 13.57
C MET A 279 -15.47 11.40 14.38
N THR A 280 -15.63 11.87 15.62
CA THR A 280 -16.85 11.66 16.42
C THR A 280 -18.03 12.45 15.84
N ALA A 281 -17.79 13.62 15.26
CA ALA A 281 -18.82 14.39 14.57
C ALA A 281 -19.43 13.63 13.37
N ILE A 282 -18.65 12.75 12.74
CA ILE A 282 -19.07 11.93 11.59
C ILE A 282 -19.57 10.55 12.06
N HIS A 283 -18.88 9.96 13.04
CA HIS A 283 -19.13 8.64 13.60
C HIS A 283 -19.32 8.73 15.12
N PRO A 284 -20.53 9.07 15.61
CA PRO A 284 -20.78 9.27 17.04
C PRO A 284 -20.45 8.06 17.93
N ALA A 285 -20.51 6.85 17.38
CA ALA A 285 -20.12 5.62 18.08
C ALA A 285 -18.67 5.67 18.59
N LEU A 286 -17.80 6.48 17.99
CA LEU A 286 -16.42 6.66 18.42
C LEU A 286 -16.28 7.17 19.86
N GLU A 287 -17.27 7.91 20.37
CA GLU A 287 -17.24 8.46 21.73
C GLU A 287 -17.11 7.36 22.79
N THR A 288 -17.87 6.27 22.62
CA THR A 288 -18.01 5.19 23.61
C THR A 288 -17.04 4.03 23.38
N LEU A 289 -16.33 4.00 22.24
CA LEU A 289 -15.38 2.93 21.94
C LEU A 289 -14.20 2.89 22.94
N PRO A 290 -13.74 1.69 23.33
CA PRO A 290 -12.59 1.53 24.21
C PRO A 290 -11.30 2.14 23.65
N VAL A 291 -10.46 2.64 24.55
CA VAL A 291 -9.14 3.19 24.22
C VAL A 291 -8.10 2.09 24.28
N HIS A 292 -7.26 2.01 23.25
CA HIS A 292 -6.15 1.07 23.13
C HIS A 292 -4.82 1.81 22.98
N ARG A 293 -3.72 1.09 23.17
CA ARG A 293 -2.35 1.55 22.93
C ARG A 293 -1.69 0.67 21.88
N ARG A 294 -0.97 1.27 20.95
CA ARG A 294 -0.09 0.57 20.02
C ARG A 294 1.32 0.47 20.60
N ILE A 295 2.10 -0.49 20.11
CA ILE A 295 3.51 -0.67 20.50
C ILE A 295 4.39 0.55 20.19
N ASP A 296 3.97 1.41 19.25
CA ASP A 296 4.61 2.70 18.96
C ASP A 296 4.17 3.83 19.92
N GLY A 297 3.51 3.49 21.03
CA GLY A 297 3.02 4.41 22.06
C GLY A 297 1.76 5.19 21.68
N LYS A 298 1.24 5.04 20.46
CA LYS A 298 0.06 5.81 20.02
C LYS A 298 -1.20 5.32 20.71
N VAL A 299 -2.00 6.27 21.19
CA VAL A 299 -3.32 6.04 21.76
C VAL A 299 -4.36 6.10 20.65
N ILE A 300 -5.19 5.05 20.55
CA ILE A 300 -6.13 4.86 19.45
C ILE A 300 -7.49 4.32 19.93
N LYS A 301 -8.49 4.42 19.07
CA LYS A 301 -9.76 3.68 19.12
C LYS A 301 -9.92 2.90 17.82
N TYR A 302 -10.47 1.69 17.89
CA TYR A 302 -10.76 0.88 16.71
C TYR A 302 -12.19 1.12 16.25
N LEU A 303 -12.34 1.70 15.07
CA LEU A 303 -13.65 1.92 14.45
C LEU A 303 -13.76 1.04 13.22
N SER A 304 -14.80 0.20 13.17
CA SER A 304 -15.08 -0.60 11.98
C SER A 304 -16.13 0.08 11.12
N VAL A 305 -15.73 0.45 9.90
CA VAL A 305 -16.64 0.91 8.82
C VAL A 305 -16.49 0.08 7.55
N ALA A 306 -15.53 -0.85 7.54
CA ALA A 306 -15.17 -1.59 6.35
C ALA A 306 -16.14 -2.75 6.11
N ARG A 307 -16.58 -2.94 4.86
CA ARG A 307 -17.38 -4.09 4.46
C ARG A 307 -16.54 -5.36 4.49
N VAL A 308 -16.86 -6.27 5.41
CA VAL A 308 -16.06 -7.47 5.73
C VAL A 308 -15.99 -8.47 4.57
N ASP A 309 -17.13 -8.78 3.94
CA ASP A 309 -17.20 -9.76 2.85
C ASP A 309 -17.12 -9.09 1.48
N SER A 310 -16.03 -8.38 1.22
CA SER A 310 -15.78 -7.77 -0.09
C SER A 310 -15.00 -8.71 -1.01
N ALA A 311 -15.64 -9.09 -2.12
CA ALA A 311 -14.94 -9.71 -3.25
C ALA A 311 -14.00 -8.67 -3.91
N PRO A 312 -12.94 -9.10 -4.61
CA PRO A 312 -12.13 -8.21 -5.43
C PRO A 312 -13.00 -7.44 -6.43
N GLU A 313 -12.84 -6.13 -6.49
CA GLU A 313 -13.60 -5.25 -7.37
C GLU A 313 -12.70 -4.67 -8.48
N PRO A 314 -13.18 -4.52 -9.72
CA PRO A 314 -12.46 -3.81 -10.76
C PRO A 314 -12.11 -2.39 -10.31
N VAL A 315 -10.92 -1.92 -10.66
CA VAL A 315 -10.51 -0.56 -10.32
C VAL A 315 -11.27 0.46 -11.17
N ARG A 316 -11.91 1.43 -10.52
CA ARG A 316 -12.64 2.53 -11.17
C ARG A 316 -11.76 3.75 -11.45
N ALA A 317 -10.90 4.07 -10.48
CA ALA A 317 -10.04 5.24 -10.46
C ALA A 317 -8.98 5.10 -9.35
N ILE A 318 -7.92 5.90 -9.45
CA ILE A 318 -6.92 6.12 -8.42
C ILE A 318 -6.95 7.61 -8.09
N ILE A 319 -7.12 7.95 -6.81
CA ILE A 319 -7.09 9.34 -6.36
C ILE A 319 -6.03 9.45 -5.28
N PHE A 320 -5.04 10.30 -5.48
CA PHE A 320 -3.97 10.57 -4.52
C PHE A 320 -4.37 11.77 -3.64
N PRO A 321 -4.83 11.56 -2.39
CA PRO A 321 -5.27 12.64 -1.53
C PRO A 321 -4.09 13.34 -0.84
N THR A 322 -4.17 14.67 -0.81
CA THR A 322 -3.26 15.56 -0.08
C THR A 322 -4.08 16.48 0.81
N PHE A 323 -4.05 16.22 2.11
CA PHE A 323 -4.68 17.09 3.10
C PHE A 323 -3.79 18.30 3.40
N GLU A 324 -4.34 19.51 3.26
CA GLU A 324 -3.68 20.76 3.61
C GLU A 324 -4.68 21.69 4.32
N ALA A 325 -4.45 21.93 5.61
CA ALA A 325 -5.38 22.70 6.43
C ALA A 325 -5.64 24.10 5.83
N GLY A 326 -6.92 24.43 5.62
CA GLY A 326 -7.35 25.70 5.05
C GLY A 326 -7.26 25.80 3.52
N ALA A 327 -6.76 24.77 2.81
CA ALA A 327 -6.82 24.72 1.36
C ALA A 327 -8.26 24.45 0.86
N GLY A 328 -8.64 25.05 -0.26
CA GLY A 328 -9.85 24.64 -0.98
C GLY A 328 -9.67 23.27 -1.64
N ALA A 329 -10.77 22.61 -2.01
CA ALA A 329 -10.69 21.38 -2.78
C ALA A 329 -10.33 21.63 -4.25
N GLU A 330 -9.29 20.94 -4.71
CA GLU A 330 -8.85 20.95 -6.10
C GLU A 330 -8.61 19.51 -6.56
N LEU A 331 -9.17 19.16 -7.71
CA LEU A 331 -8.97 17.87 -8.35
C LEU A 331 -8.23 18.07 -9.68
N THR A 332 -7.04 17.52 -9.78
CA THR A 332 -6.20 17.62 -10.97
C THR A 332 -6.03 16.24 -11.61
N ARG A 333 -6.19 16.15 -12.92
CA ARG A 333 -5.86 14.93 -13.67
C ARG A 333 -4.34 14.76 -13.70
N LEU A 334 -3.86 13.55 -13.42
CA LEU A 334 -2.43 13.22 -13.52
C LEU A 334 -2.04 12.74 -14.90
N LEU A 335 -0.79 13.03 -15.28
CA LEU A 335 -0.14 12.33 -16.38
C LEU A 335 0.15 10.87 -15.97
N PRO A 336 0.15 9.92 -16.91
CA PRO A 336 0.39 8.51 -16.60
C PRO A 336 1.70 8.26 -15.83
N GLU A 337 2.78 8.92 -16.21
CA GLU A 337 4.11 8.81 -15.59
C GLU A 337 4.12 9.31 -14.13
N GLU A 338 3.39 10.38 -13.84
CA GLU A 338 3.23 10.90 -12.48
C GLU A 338 2.42 9.94 -11.62
N ALA A 339 1.30 9.45 -12.16
CA ALA A 339 0.42 8.51 -11.49
C ALA A 339 1.12 7.18 -11.21
N LEU A 340 1.93 6.68 -12.15
CA LEU A 340 2.70 5.46 -11.97
C LEU A 340 3.76 5.64 -10.87
N GLY A 341 4.48 6.76 -10.85
CA GLY A 341 5.46 7.06 -9.80
C GLY A 341 4.84 7.08 -8.41
N GLU A 342 3.72 7.80 -8.24
CA GLU A 342 3.01 7.85 -6.96
C GLU A 342 2.40 6.50 -6.57
N PHE A 343 1.88 5.73 -7.54
CA PHE A 343 1.35 4.39 -7.29
C PHE A 343 2.46 3.44 -6.83
N LEU A 344 3.60 3.38 -7.54
CA LEU A 344 4.74 2.56 -7.16
C LEU A 344 5.26 2.92 -5.76
N ALA A 345 5.34 4.21 -5.43
CA ALA A 345 5.75 4.66 -4.10
C ALA A 345 4.78 4.25 -2.98
N SER A 346 3.54 3.91 -3.32
CA SER A 346 2.54 3.42 -2.37
C SER A 346 2.54 1.89 -2.22
N ILE A 347 3.30 1.15 -3.02
CA ILE A 347 3.39 -0.32 -2.91
C ILE A 347 4.29 -0.68 -1.73
N LEU A 348 3.74 -1.44 -0.79
CA LEU A 348 4.46 -1.93 0.39
C LEU A 348 5.22 -3.21 0.11
N ALA A 349 4.65 -4.08 -0.71
CA ALA A 349 5.24 -5.36 -1.05
C ALA A 349 4.75 -5.86 -2.41
N TRP A 350 5.68 -6.43 -3.17
CA TRP A 350 5.40 -7.23 -4.35
C TRP A 350 5.42 -8.72 -4.00
N ARG A 351 4.42 -9.45 -4.47
CA ARG A 351 4.36 -10.92 -4.38
C ARG A 351 4.64 -11.57 -5.73
N ALA A 352 4.20 -10.93 -6.82
CA ALA A 352 4.61 -11.30 -8.16
C ALA A 352 6.09 -10.92 -8.40
N ARG A 353 6.79 -11.73 -9.20
CA ARG A 353 8.11 -11.34 -9.71
C ARG A 353 7.95 -10.19 -10.69
N LEU A 354 8.81 -9.18 -10.57
CA LEU A 354 8.85 -8.04 -11.49
C LEU A 354 9.48 -8.46 -12.82
N THR A 355 8.65 -8.98 -13.72
CA THR A 355 9.01 -9.32 -15.10
C THR A 355 8.60 -8.20 -16.06
N ALA A 356 9.13 -8.21 -17.29
CA ALA A 356 8.74 -7.27 -18.34
C ALA A 356 7.21 -7.23 -18.55
N SER A 357 6.56 -8.39 -18.58
CA SER A 357 5.10 -8.51 -18.69
C SER A 357 4.34 -7.85 -17.53
N VAL A 358 4.88 -7.91 -16.30
CA VAL A 358 4.27 -7.27 -15.13
C VAL A 358 4.44 -5.76 -15.20
N VAL A 359 5.60 -5.28 -15.64
CA VAL A 359 5.85 -3.84 -15.83
C VAL A 359 4.95 -3.28 -16.94
N ASP A 360 4.88 -3.93 -18.10
CA ASP A 360 4.00 -3.55 -19.20
C ASP A 360 2.52 -3.56 -18.80
N GLY A 361 2.10 -4.59 -18.05
CA GLY A 361 0.75 -4.68 -17.52
C GLY A 361 0.43 -3.53 -16.56
N LEU A 362 1.38 -3.15 -15.70
CA LEU A 362 1.21 -2.04 -14.76
C LEU A 362 1.10 -0.69 -15.49
N ILE A 363 1.92 -0.47 -16.52
CA ILE A 363 1.83 0.71 -17.38
C ILE A 363 0.46 0.78 -18.05
N GLY A 364 0.05 -0.31 -18.72
CA GLY A 364 -1.26 -0.38 -19.37
C GLY A 364 -2.42 -0.16 -18.41
N PHE A 365 -2.31 -0.66 -17.17
CA PHE A 365 -3.28 -0.41 -16.11
C PHE A 365 -3.36 1.08 -15.75
N ILE A 366 -2.23 1.74 -15.51
CA ILE A 366 -2.19 3.17 -15.15
C ILE A 366 -2.71 4.04 -16.30
N GLU A 367 -2.32 3.76 -17.55
CA GLU A 367 -2.78 4.49 -18.73
C GLU A 367 -4.29 4.35 -18.96
N ALA A 368 -4.85 3.16 -18.71
CA ALA A 368 -6.28 2.90 -18.86
C ALA A 368 -7.13 3.41 -17.68
N THR A 369 -6.51 3.67 -16.53
CA THR A 369 -7.22 3.99 -15.29
C THR A 369 -7.32 5.48 -15.04
N PRO A 370 -8.49 5.99 -14.62
CA PRO A 370 -8.59 7.36 -14.19
C PRO A 370 -7.74 7.70 -12.94
N CYS A 371 -6.59 8.36 -13.11
CA CYS A 371 -5.73 8.86 -12.02
C CYS A 371 -5.90 10.37 -11.76
N TYR A 372 -6.05 10.77 -10.49
CA TYR A 372 -6.21 12.16 -10.08
C TYR A 372 -5.41 12.46 -8.81
N ARG A 373 -5.05 13.73 -8.63
CA ARG A 373 -4.62 14.29 -7.34
C ARG A 373 -5.76 15.09 -6.75
N LEU A 374 -6.06 14.86 -5.47
CA LEU A 374 -7.05 15.62 -4.71
C LEU A 374 -6.37 16.38 -3.59
N ARG A 375 -6.29 17.72 -3.70
CA ARG A 375 -5.89 18.59 -2.61
C ARG A 375 -7.13 19.11 -1.89
N TYR A 376 -7.14 19.11 -0.56
CA TYR A 376 -8.30 19.58 0.21
C TYR A 376 -7.94 19.96 1.65
N GLY A 377 -8.69 20.88 2.25
CA GLY A 377 -8.55 21.28 3.65
C GLY A 377 -9.75 20.99 4.55
N ALA A 378 -10.93 20.73 3.97
CA ALA A 378 -12.15 20.37 4.69
C ALA A 378 -12.74 19.05 4.17
N SER A 379 -13.29 18.24 5.09
CA SER A 379 -13.87 16.93 4.79
C SER A 379 -15.05 17.03 3.83
N GLU A 380 -15.88 18.05 3.99
CA GLU A 380 -17.08 18.31 3.19
C GLU A 380 -16.72 18.61 1.73
N ASP A 381 -15.64 19.35 1.50
CA ASP A 381 -15.19 19.68 0.15
C ASP A 381 -14.66 18.43 -0.57
N ALA A 382 -13.92 17.57 0.12
CA ALA A 382 -13.49 16.27 -0.43
C ALA A 382 -14.71 15.41 -0.80
N VAL A 383 -15.72 15.33 0.08
CA VAL A 383 -16.98 14.63 -0.22
C VAL A 383 -17.68 15.21 -1.45
N ALA A 384 -17.74 16.53 -1.58
CA ALA A 384 -18.36 17.19 -2.74
C ALA A 384 -17.64 16.83 -4.04
N VAL A 385 -16.30 16.79 -4.06
CA VAL A 385 -15.52 16.33 -5.21
C VAL A 385 -15.85 14.87 -5.54
N PHE A 386 -15.93 13.99 -4.54
CA PHE A 386 -16.31 12.59 -4.75
C PHE A 386 -17.71 12.45 -5.33
N ARG A 387 -18.71 13.20 -4.85
CA ARG A 387 -20.06 13.21 -5.45
C ARG A 387 -20.06 13.69 -6.90
N GLY A 388 -19.20 14.66 -7.22
CA GLY A 388 -19.03 15.17 -8.58
C GLY A 388 -18.47 14.13 -9.55
N LEU A 389 -17.50 13.33 -9.10
CA LEU A 389 -16.89 12.25 -9.89
C LEU A 389 -17.75 10.98 -9.95
N PHE A 390 -18.40 10.68 -8.83
CA PHE A 390 -19.10 9.43 -8.56
C PHE A 390 -20.48 9.73 -7.95
N PRO A 391 -21.45 10.17 -8.77
CA PRO A 391 -22.80 10.42 -8.30
C PRO A 391 -23.38 9.16 -7.67
N THR A 392 -24.01 9.28 -6.51
CA THR A 392 -24.78 8.19 -5.92
C THR A 392 -26.21 8.21 -6.46
N ALA A 393 -26.90 7.06 -6.45
CA ALA A 393 -28.31 7.00 -6.88
C ALA A 393 -29.21 7.96 -6.08
N THR A 394 -28.85 8.25 -4.83
CA THR A 394 -29.52 9.21 -3.96
C THR A 394 -29.33 10.66 -4.42
N ASP A 395 -28.17 10.99 -4.99
CA ASP A 395 -27.88 12.32 -5.55
C ASP A 395 -28.60 12.56 -6.89
N GLU A 396 -28.87 11.49 -7.65
CA GLU A 396 -29.60 11.55 -8.92
C GLU A 396 -31.12 11.70 -8.73
N ALA A 397 -31.68 11.15 -7.64
CA ALA A 397 -33.10 11.26 -7.33
C ALA A 397 -33.53 12.65 -6.77
N GLY A 398 -32.55 13.47 -6.36
CA GLY A 398 -32.76 14.83 -5.86
C GLY A 398 -32.51 15.95 -6.87
N ARG A 399 -32.12 15.60 -8.11
CA ARG A 399 -32.03 16.52 -9.27
C ARG A 399 -33.27 16.38 -10.13
#